data_AF-A0A365GVN2-F1
#
_entry.id   AF-A0A365GVN2-F1
#
_cell.length_a   1.000
_cell.length_b   1.000
_cell.length_c   1.000
_cell.angle_alpha   90.00
_cell.angle_beta   90.00
_cell.angle_gamma   90.00
#
_symmetry.space_group_name_H-M   'P 1'
#
loop_
_entity.id
_entity.type
_entity.pdbx_description
1 polymer ?
#
loop_
_entity_poly.entity_id
_entity_poly.type
_entity_poly.pdbx_seq_one_letter_code
_entity_poly.pdbx_strand_id
1 'polypeptide(L)'
;MSARPMPPGDMPPNYGDNNAWKRRLELTPADRRAGEDAARRVRPALERLRKAGDISPEAVRKALEGLGFPGDRMGAQPFRSVLVSPPPAGAVYYVRVGEIACVTGSVRPEGVLVEVGGPTGEGTCLEPFSH
;
A
#
# COMPACT_ATOMS: atom_id res chain seq x y z
N MET A 1 -36.32 -2.74 -8.84
CA MET A 1 -36.07 -1.48 -8.11
C MET A 1 -34.70 -0.98 -8.52
N SER A 2 -34.63 -0.12 -9.54
CA SER A 2 -33.37 0.44 -10.03
C SER A 2 -32.99 1.66 -9.20
N ALA A 3 -31.78 1.66 -8.65
CA ALA A 3 -31.21 2.83 -7.99
C ALA A 3 -31.01 3.96 -9.02
N ARG A 4 -31.46 5.16 -8.67
CA ARG A 4 -31.25 6.38 -9.46
C ARG A 4 -29.78 6.80 -9.37
N PRO A 5 -29.16 7.27 -10.46
CA PRO A 5 -27.83 7.87 -10.41
C PRO A 5 -27.90 9.25 -9.72
N MET A 6 -26.95 9.54 -8.82
CA MET A 6 -26.83 10.84 -8.16
C MET A 6 -26.32 11.90 -9.15
N PRO A 7 -26.79 13.16 -9.05
CA PRO A 7 -26.33 14.24 -9.92
C PRO A 7 -24.89 14.69 -9.57
N PRO A 8 -24.09 15.15 -10.54
CA PRO A 8 -22.77 15.71 -10.28
C PRO A 8 -22.92 17.14 -9.75
N GLY A 9 -22.55 17.39 -8.49
CA GLY A 9 -22.68 18.75 -7.93
C GLY A 9 -22.21 19.01 -6.50
N ASP A 10 -22.03 18.01 -5.64
CA ASP A 10 -21.83 18.25 -4.20
C ASP A 10 -20.36 18.38 -3.73
N MET A 11 -19.43 18.72 -4.62
CA MET A 11 -18.02 18.90 -4.24
C MET A 11 -17.65 20.39 -4.20
N PRO A 12 -17.04 20.90 -3.11
CA PRO A 12 -16.57 22.29 -3.02
C PRO A 12 -15.71 22.68 -4.24
N PRO A 13 -15.73 23.95 -4.67
CA PRO A 13 -15.11 24.39 -5.93
C PRO A 13 -13.59 24.15 -6.03
N ASN A 14 -12.91 23.82 -4.93
CA ASN A 14 -11.49 23.46 -4.89
C ASN A 14 -11.26 22.00 -4.43
N TYR A 15 -12.28 21.14 -4.40
CA TYR A 15 -12.15 19.77 -3.88
C TYR A 15 -11.16 18.93 -4.69
N GLY A 16 -11.11 19.13 -6.00
CA GLY A 16 -10.13 18.46 -6.88
C GLY A 16 -8.69 18.82 -6.51
N ASP A 17 -8.42 20.12 -6.31
CA ASP A 17 -7.11 20.65 -5.98
C ASP A 17 -6.72 20.31 -4.52
N ASN A 18 -7.65 20.47 -3.58
CA ASN A 18 -7.47 20.14 -2.16
C ASN A 18 -7.26 18.64 -1.90
N ASN A 19 -7.59 17.77 -2.87
CA ASN A 19 -7.33 16.33 -2.79
C ASN A 19 -6.36 15.86 -3.87
N ALA A 20 -5.76 16.76 -4.67
CA ALA A 20 -4.79 16.39 -5.69
C ALA A 20 -3.57 15.70 -5.07
N TRP A 21 -3.18 16.07 -3.85
CA TRP A 21 -2.13 15.39 -3.09
C TRP A 21 -2.43 13.91 -2.78
N LYS A 22 -3.72 13.51 -2.76
CA LYS A 22 -4.15 12.11 -2.59
C LYS A 22 -4.12 11.32 -3.90
N ARG A 23 -4.00 12.01 -5.05
CA ARG A 23 -3.99 11.34 -6.36
C ARG A 23 -2.58 10.79 -6.60
N ARG A 24 -2.45 9.48 -6.43
CA ARG A 24 -1.28 8.73 -6.88
C ARG A 24 -1.12 8.86 -8.38
N LEU A 25 0.11 8.74 -8.87
CA LEU A 25 0.35 8.72 -10.31
C LEU A 25 -0.39 7.55 -10.97
N GLU A 26 -0.98 7.80 -12.14
CA GLU A 26 -1.66 6.78 -12.91
C GLU A 26 -0.65 5.75 -13.44
N LEU A 27 -1.06 4.48 -13.42
CA LEU A 27 -0.23 3.38 -13.94
C LEU A 27 -0.47 3.17 -15.42
N THR A 28 0.60 2.91 -16.16
CA THR A 28 0.50 2.28 -17.47
C THR A 28 -0.15 0.89 -17.35
N PRO A 29 -0.76 0.33 -18.41
CA PRO A 29 -1.29 -1.03 -18.38
C PRO A 29 -0.24 -2.09 -18.01
N ALA A 30 1.01 -1.90 -18.44
CA ALA A 30 2.12 -2.78 -18.13
C ALA A 30 2.50 -2.74 -16.65
N ASP A 31 2.62 -1.53 -16.07
CA ASP A 31 2.88 -1.35 -14.65
C ASP A 31 1.75 -1.90 -13.78
N ARG A 32 0.50 -1.65 -14.18
CA ARG A 32 -0.67 -2.19 -13.49
C ARG A 32 -0.64 -3.71 -13.43
N ARG A 33 -0.35 -4.35 -14.58
CA ARG A 33 -0.21 -5.80 -14.66
C ARG A 33 0.93 -6.33 -13.78
N ALA A 34 2.10 -5.67 -13.82
CA ALA A 34 3.23 -6.05 -12.96
C ALA A 34 2.88 -5.93 -11.47
N GLY A 35 2.18 -4.86 -11.08
CA GLY A 35 1.69 -4.64 -9.73
C GLY A 35 0.70 -5.71 -9.27
N GLU A 36 -0.27 -6.07 -10.10
CA GLU A 36 -1.24 -7.12 -9.80
C GLU A 36 -0.59 -8.52 -9.68
N ASP A 37 0.36 -8.83 -10.56
CA ASP A 37 1.14 -10.08 -10.52
C ASP A 37 1.94 -10.16 -9.20
N ALA A 38 2.58 -9.06 -8.79
CA ALA A 38 3.29 -8.96 -7.52
C ALA A 38 2.33 -9.07 -6.33
N ALA A 39 1.18 -8.39 -6.34
CA ALA A 39 0.17 -8.46 -5.28
C ALA A 39 -0.35 -9.89 -5.06
N ARG A 40 -0.53 -10.67 -6.14
CA ARG A 40 -0.91 -12.09 -6.06
C ARG A 40 0.15 -12.97 -5.39
N ARG A 41 1.43 -12.61 -5.47
CA ARG A 41 2.54 -13.31 -4.82
C ARG A 41 2.72 -12.87 -3.36
N VAL A 42 2.60 -11.56 -3.10
CA VAL A 42 2.78 -10.95 -1.77
C VAL A 42 1.69 -11.41 -0.80
N ARG A 43 0.41 -11.32 -1.18
CA ARG A 43 -0.73 -11.62 -0.29
C ARG A 43 -0.60 -12.97 0.43
N PRO A 44 -0.41 -14.13 -0.25
CA PRO A 44 -0.32 -15.42 0.43
C PRO A 44 0.93 -15.55 1.31
N ALA A 45 2.05 -14.90 0.97
CA ALA A 45 3.24 -14.91 1.83
C ALA A 45 2.99 -14.17 3.15
N LEU A 46 2.36 -13.00 3.08
CA LEU A 46 2.03 -12.21 4.26
C LEU A 46 0.92 -12.84 5.10
N GLU A 47 -0.04 -13.54 4.49
CA GLU A 47 -1.04 -14.32 5.22
C GLU A 47 -0.41 -15.50 6.01
N ARG A 48 0.67 -16.11 5.51
CA ARG A 48 1.40 -17.13 6.27
C ARG A 48 2.08 -16.52 7.50
N LEU A 49 2.73 -15.37 7.35
CA LEU A 49 3.31 -14.63 8.47
C LEU A 49 2.25 -14.27 9.51
N ARG A 50 1.12 -13.71 9.07
CA ARG A 50 -0.02 -13.40 9.92
C ARG A 50 -0.48 -14.61 10.73
N LYS A 51 -0.71 -15.75 10.07
CA LYS A 51 -1.16 -16.99 10.73
C LYS A 51 -0.13 -17.55 11.71
N ALA A 52 1.16 -17.33 11.46
CA ALA A 52 2.23 -17.69 12.36
C ALA A 52 2.42 -16.68 13.52
N GLY A 53 1.77 -15.52 13.47
CA GLY A 53 1.94 -14.43 14.44
C GLY A 53 3.20 -13.59 14.23
N ASP A 54 4.03 -13.91 13.23
CA ASP A 54 5.28 -13.20 12.96
C ASP A 54 5.07 -12.03 11.99
N ILE A 55 4.36 -11.01 12.48
CA ILE A 55 3.97 -9.82 11.72
C ILE A 55 4.93 -8.64 11.93
N SER A 56 6.14 -8.90 12.41
CA SER A 56 7.15 -7.88 12.64
C SER A 56 7.62 -7.26 11.30
N PRO A 57 8.03 -5.98 11.28
CA PRO A 57 8.60 -5.38 10.07
C PRO A 57 9.77 -6.17 9.49
N GLU A 58 10.59 -6.80 10.34
CA GLU A 58 11.70 -7.62 9.90
C GLU A 58 11.23 -8.91 9.20
N ALA A 59 10.28 -9.62 9.78
CA ALA A 59 9.73 -10.83 9.17
C ALA A 59 9.03 -10.53 7.84
N VAL A 60 8.31 -9.41 7.76
CA VAL A 60 7.69 -8.94 6.51
C VAL A 60 8.76 -8.66 5.45
N ARG A 61 9.85 -7.94 5.77
CA ARG A 61 10.97 -7.74 4.84
C ARG A 61 11.56 -9.06 4.36
N LYS A 62 11.88 -9.98 5.27
CA LYS A 62 12.43 -11.31 4.94
C LYS A 62 11.50 -12.11 4.02
N ALA A 63 10.18 -12.06 4.25
CA ALA A 63 9.23 -12.74 3.38
C ALA A 63 9.16 -12.10 1.98
N LEU A 64 9.27 -10.77 1.86
CA LEU A 64 9.33 -10.08 0.58
C LEU A 64 10.63 -10.39 -0.18
N GLU A 65 11.77 -10.42 0.54
CA GLU A 65 13.06 -10.89 0.02
C GLU A 65 12.99 -12.33 -0.48
N GLY A 66 12.33 -13.23 0.26
CA GLY A 66 12.12 -14.62 -0.15
C GLY A 66 11.24 -14.79 -1.40
N LEU A 67 10.48 -13.75 -1.78
CA LEU A 67 9.77 -13.68 -3.06
C LEU A 67 10.66 -13.10 -4.19
N GLY A 68 11.91 -12.75 -3.91
CA GLY A 68 12.86 -12.19 -4.88
C GLY A 68 12.69 -10.69 -5.13
N PHE A 69 12.01 -9.95 -4.25
CA PHE A 69 12.00 -8.49 -4.31
C PHE A 69 13.29 -7.94 -3.69
N PRO A 70 14.07 -7.11 -4.41
CA PRO A 70 15.32 -6.59 -3.89
C PRO A 70 15.07 -5.52 -2.83
N GLY A 71 15.98 -5.40 -1.86
CA GLY A 71 15.81 -4.57 -0.67
C GLY A 71 15.74 -3.05 -0.93
N ASP A 72 16.21 -2.58 -2.08
CA ASP A 72 16.08 -1.19 -2.54
C ASP A 72 14.72 -0.89 -3.19
N ARG A 73 13.96 -1.93 -3.53
CA ARG A 73 12.62 -1.83 -4.13
C ARG A 73 11.52 -2.33 -3.20
N MET A 74 11.81 -2.63 -1.95
CA MET A 74 10.80 -3.01 -0.98
C MET A 74 11.17 -2.50 0.40
N GLY A 75 10.19 -2.44 1.29
CA GLY A 75 10.46 -2.14 2.68
C GLY A 75 9.26 -2.44 3.55
N ALA A 76 9.52 -2.58 4.84
CA ALA A 76 8.49 -2.62 5.86
C ALA A 76 8.92 -1.85 7.10
N GLN A 77 7.95 -1.17 7.72
CA GLN A 77 8.11 -0.32 8.89
C GLN A 77 6.96 -0.57 9.87
N PRO A 78 7.17 -0.34 11.19
CA PRO A 78 6.07 -0.42 12.14
C PRO A 78 4.99 0.62 11.80
N PHE A 79 3.78 0.38 12.29
CA PHE A 79 2.78 1.46 12.30
C PHE A 79 3.32 2.64 13.11
N ARG A 80 3.01 3.83 12.62
CA ARG A 80 3.29 5.08 13.34
C ARG A 80 1.96 5.56 13.93
N SER A 81 1.96 5.91 15.21
CA SER A 81 0.82 6.51 15.91
C SER A 81 1.33 7.52 16.92
N VAL A 82 0.74 8.72 16.93
CA VAL A 82 0.96 9.73 17.97
C VAL A 82 -0.02 9.61 19.13
N LEU A 83 -1.08 8.82 18.97
CA LEU A 83 -2.16 8.66 19.94
C LEU A 83 -1.99 7.41 20.81
N VAL A 84 -1.23 6.41 20.36
CA VAL A 84 -1.08 5.11 21.04
C VAL A 84 0.40 4.72 21.10
N SER A 85 0.88 4.40 22.30
CA SER A 85 2.24 3.92 22.57
C SER A 85 2.21 2.69 23.49
N PRO A 86 2.80 1.54 23.10
CA PRO A 86 3.48 1.32 21.82
C PRO A 86 2.48 1.36 20.63
N PRO A 87 2.95 1.66 19.42
CA PRO A 87 2.09 1.63 18.24
C PRO A 87 1.47 0.23 18.03
N PRO A 88 0.33 0.15 17.31
CA PRO A 88 -0.33 -1.13 17.05
C PRO A 88 0.61 -2.15 16.42
N ALA A 89 0.44 -3.42 16.81
CA ALA A 89 1.23 -4.53 16.28
C ALA A 89 1.04 -4.69 14.76
N GLY A 90 2.11 -5.10 14.09
CA GLY A 90 2.13 -5.32 12.64
C GLY A 90 3.08 -4.39 11.91
N ALA A 91 2.95 -4.38 10.58
CA ALA A 91 3.82 -3.60 9.72
C ALA A 91 3.07 -3.03 8.52
N VAL A 92 3.49 -1.84 8.11
CA VAL A 92 3.18 -1.26 6.80
C VAL A 92 4.33 -1.60 5.85
N TYR A 93 4.02 -1.95 4.62
CA TYR A 93 5.03 -2.34 3.64
C TYR A 93 4.77 -1.74 2.26
N TYR A 94 5.81 -1.75 1.43
CA TYR A 94 5.72 -1.47 0.01
C TYR A 94 6.63 -2.40 -0.81
N VAL A 95 6.29 -2.60 -2.07
CA VAL A 95 7.12 -3.24 -3.10
C VAL A 95 6.97 -2.44 -4.40
N ARG A 96 8.08 -2.04 -5.02
CA ARG A 96 8.10 -1.37 -6.32
C ARG A 96 8.43 -2.35 -7.43
N VAL A 97 7.54 -2.46 -8.40
CA VAL A 97 7.68 -3.32 -9.59
C VAL A 97 7.43 -2.53 -10.87
N GLY A 98 7.92 -3.03 -12.00
CA GLY A 98 7.90 -2.25 -13.25
C GLY A 98 8.68 -0.94 -13.12
N GLU A 99 8.23 0.09 -13.82
CA GLU A 99 8.81 1.42 -13.76
C GLU A 99 8.29 2.16 -12.52
N ILE A 100 6.97 2.17 -12.34
CA ILE A 100 6.31 3.00 -11.31
C ILE A 100 5.29 2.28 -10.43
N ALA A 101 4.97 1.00 -10.67
CA ALA A 101 3.97 0.34 -9.84
C ALA A 101 4.45 0.11 -8.39
N CYS A 102 3.60 0.50 -7.45
CA CYS A 102 3.74 0.29 -6.03
C CYS A 102 2.67 -0.70 -5.56
N VAL A 103 3.11 -1.80 -4.95
CA VAL A 103 2.27 -2.68 -4.14
C VAL A 103 2.43 -2.27 -2.70
N THR A 104 1.42 -1.67 -2.12
CA THR A 104 1.44 -1.17 -0.73
C THR A 104 0.43 -1.93 0.12
N GLY A 105 0.59 -1.88 1.43
CA GLY A 105 -0.40 -2.47 2.30
C GLY A 105 0.08 -2.61 3.72
N SER A 106 -0.59 -3.50 4.44
CA SER A 106 -0.19 -3.78 5.81
C SER A 106 -0.53 -5.19 6.24
N VAL A 107 0.22 -5.68 7.23
CA VAL A 107 -0.03 -6.96 7.90
C VAL A 107 -0.35 -6.67 9.35
N ARG A 108 -1.52 -7.13 9.79
CA ARG A 108 -2.01 -6.98 11.15
C ARG A 108 -2.64 -8.29 11.65
N PRO A 109 -2.86 -8.46 12.96
CA PRO A 109 -3.56 -9.65 13.47
C PRO A 109 -4.94 -9.84 12.83
N GLU A 110 -5.66 -8.75 12.57
CA GLU A 110 -6.99 -8.75 11.95
C GLU A 110 -6.97 -9.15 10.46
N GLY A 111 -5.87 -8.93 9.73
CA GLY A 111 -5.82 -9.23 8.31
C GLY A 111 -4.60 -8.68 7.56
N VAL A 112 -4.56 -9.01 6.27
CA VAL A 112 -3.58 -8.49 5.31
C VAL A 112 -4.28 -7.59 4.31
N LEU A 113 -3.83 -6.34 4.21
CA LEU A 113 -4.22 -5.41 3.15
C LEU A 113 -3.16 -5.41 2.06
N VAL A 114 -3.58 -5.48 0.79
CA VAL A 114 -2.72 -5.35 -0.38
C VAL A 114 -3.41 -4.49 -1.42
N GLU A 115 -2.76 -3.40 -1.83
CA GLU A 115 -3.23 -2.45 -2.83
C GLU A 115 -2.18 -2.26 -3.91
N VAL A 116 -2.63 -1.94 -5.12
CA VAL A 116 -1.75 -1.63 -6.26
C VAL A 116 -2.08 -0.22 -6.74
N GLY A 117 -1.06 0.62 -6.87
CA GLY A 117 -1.19 1.98 -7.38
C GLY A 117 0.15 2.52 -7.85
N GLY A 118 0.16 3.73 -8.39
CA GLY A 118 1.41 4.46 -8.62
C GLY A 118 1.97 5.05 -7.33
N PRO A 119 3.14 5.69 -7.42
CA PRO A 119 3.69 6.44 -6.30
C PRO A 119 2.81 7.65 -5.94
N THR A 120 3.09 8.24 -4.79
CA THR A 120 2.62 9.56 -4.39
C THR A 120 3.09 10.64 -5.37
N GLY A 121 2.57 11.86 -5.24
CA GLY A 121 3.05 13.00 -6.03
C GLY A 121 4.55 13.30 -5.84
N GLU A 122 5.15 12.83 -4.74
CA GLU A 122 6.59 12.93 -4.47
C GLU A 122 7.41 11.76 -5.02
N GLY A 123 6.78 10.81 -5.71
CA GLY A 123 7.47 9.68 -6.34
C GLY A 123 7.74 8.49 -5.41
N THR A 124 7.33 8.54 -4.14
CA THR A 124 7.49 7.46 -3.16
C THR A 124 6.28 6.50 -3.14
N CYS A 125 6.45 5.23 -2.74
CA CYS A 125 5.31 4.31 -2.63
C CYS A 125 4.48 4.54 -1.36
N LEU A 126 5.14 4.80 -0.23
CA LEU A 126 4.48 5.15 1.02
C LEU A 126 4.41 6.67 1.15
N GLU A 127 3.28 7.17 1.66
CA GLU A 127 3.15 8.58 2.00
C GLU A 127 4.21 8.97 3.05
N PRO A 128 4.92 10.09 2.83
CA PRO A 128 5.78 10.66 3.85
C PRO A 128 4.93 11.15 5.03
N PHE A 129 5.57 11.31 6.17
CA PHE A 129 4.91 11.69 7.41
C PHE A 129 4.35 13.13 7.42
N SER A 130 4.80 13.99 6.50
CA SER A 130 4.53 15.42 6.56
C SER A 130 3.52 15.84 5.50
N HIS A 131 2.34 16.31 5.93
CA HIS A 131 1.55 17.39 5.29
C HIS A 131 0.69 18.07 6.36
#